data_AF-U9SJI6-F1
#
_entry.id   AF-U9SJI6-F1
#
_cell.length_a   1.000
_cell.length_b   1.000
_cell.length_c   1.000
_cell.angle_alpha   90.00
_cell.angle_beta   90.00
_cell.angle_gamma   90.00
#
_symmetry.space_group_name_H-M   'P 1'
#
loop_
_entity.id
_entity.type
_entity.pdbx_description
1 polymer ?
#
loop_
_entity_poly.entity_id
_entity_poly.type
_entity_poly.pdbx_seq_one_letter_code
_entity_poly.pdbx_strand_id
1 'polypeptide(L)'
;MNTIDTFWSAVGVELCIGSPQHFGLNDVKSADDFMLKFRKEPWNDKQVVLFIDEYDELFGANDDVKSSFLGTIRSIKNAKRFYALWSSVVIGPLSILFPKTDKRNVSPFNVLDSLRNPNFTLAQVESLYKAYENDAKLTIAPEVIKDIYERTNGHAGLVCLCGKAISYSLEKKLDEGRSLDFKLWSKFLVSPLVLNSMIMYLPFKKMVDDLLRPDAKEALDFLRSVFVGFFDFIQIHSTDKRRLADFLTAEGVLIRESSTEFSYRMSSIFVDGLVRREVIPLLYKSCPTVPVPKIDGGLKVLDALIESIRCFDKTIICNAFNRSFKTALVKVDGCQNRMVPRESVYDTELNRILLNWIVNECFEVTGQWHLIDHADNDEKDKHYYSNITIMTPRKTVVLELLASANKKELNEHFERVLNYAEMLSADDKWIVNFTCEDDATKNPHWPPNDRKFESVNVVHFFHDRKFENVRMSARYISNSGTFSYITDQVIQLQ
;
A
#
# COMPACT_ATOMS: atom_id res chain seq x y z
N MET A 1 21.58 10.41 22.21
CA MET A 1 22.05 11.39 23.22
C MET A 1 22.49 10.63 24.46
N ASN A 2 23.72 10.80 24.95
CA ASN A 2 24.30 9.91 25.95
C ASN A 2 24.18 10.39 27.41
N THR A 3 23.82 11.67 27.66
CA THR A 3 23.65 12.20 29.02
C THR A 3 22.44 13.14 29.14
N ILE A 4 21.90 13.27 30.35
CA ILE A 4 20.79 14.18 30.69
C ILE A 4 21.16 15.63 30.38
N ASP A 5 22.38 16.06 30.72
CA ASP A 5 22.81 17.45 30.56
C ASP A 5 22.92 17.85 29.08
N THR A 6 23.41 16.93 28.24
CA THR A 6 23.46 17.16 26.79
C THR A 6 22.05 17.30 26.22
N PHE A 7 21.10 16.49 26.68
CA PHE A 7 19.70 16.56 26.25
C PHE A 7 19.07 17.92 26.60
N TRP A 8 19.13 18.34 27.86
CA TRP A 8 18.51 19.62 28.27
C TRP A 8 19.19 20.83 27.65
N SER A 9 20.51 20.78 27.45
CA SER A 9 21.22 21.83 26.72
C SER A 9 20.75 21.92 25.26
N ALA A 10 20.53 20.77 24.59
CA ALA A 10 19.97 20.75 23.24
C ALA A 10 18.54 21.31 23.20
N VAL A 11 17.68 20.90 24.15
CA VAL A 11 16.33 21.47 24.31
C VAL A 11 16.38 23.00 24.49
N GLY A 12 17.31 23.50 25.30
CA GLY A 12 17.50 24.94 25.49
C GLY A 12 17.92 25.68 24.22
N VAL A 13 18.79 25.07 23.40
CA VAL A 13 19.17 25.61 22.09
C VAL A 13 17.96 25.68 21.16
N GLU A 14 17.17 24.61 21.06
CA GLU A 14 15.97 24.59 20.20
C GLU A 14 14.91 25.60 20.66
N LEU A 15 14.70 25.77 21.97
CA LEU A 15 13.81 26.80 22.51
C LEU A 15 14.31 28.23 22.18
N CYS A 16 15.62 28.45 22.24
CA CYS A 16 16.25 29.71 21.85
C CYS A 16 16.08 29.99 20.35
N ILE A 17 16.18 28.98 19.48
CA ILE A 17 16.01 29.11 18.03
C ILE A 17 14.54 29.36 17.69
N GLY A 18 13.62 28.56 18.24
CA GLY A 18 12.20 28.63 17.92
C GLY A 18 11.46 29.79 18.60
N SER A 19 12.00 30.35 19.68
CA SER A 19 11.37 31.44 20.44
C SER A 19 12.42 32.38 21.08
N PRO A 20 13.27 33.04 20.27
CA PRO A 20 14.39 33.87 20.76
C PRO A 20 13.94 35.06 21.62
N GLN A 21 12.69 35.50 21.48
CA GLN A 21 12.09 36.55 22.29
C GLN A 21 11.80 36.13 23.75
N HIS A 22 11.83 34.83 24.04
CA HIS A 22 11.52 34.25 25.36
C HIS A 22 12.67 33.44 25.96
N PHE A 23 13.59 32.95 25.14
CA PHE A 23 14.71 32.10 25.57
C PHE A 23 16.03 32.65 25.01
N GLY A 24 16.98 32.92 25.92
CA GLY A 24 18.35 33.23 25.59
C GLY A 24 19.23 31.97 25.45
N LEU A 25 20.39 32.15 24.81
CA LEU A 25 21.39 31.10 24.75
C LEU A 25 21.82 30.73 26.18
N ASN A 26 21.82 29.43 26.51
CA ASN A 26 22.14 28.90 27.84
C ASN A 26 21.10 29.11 28.94
N ASP A 27 19.90 29.62 28.62
CA ASP A 27 18.83 29.81 29.62
C ASP A 27 18.28 28.48 30.18
N VAL A 28 18.42 27.38 29.43
CA VAL A 28 17.99 26.05 29.83
C VAL A 28 19.14 25.08 29.59
N LYS A 29 19.71 24.54 30.67
CA LYS A 29 20.75 23.48 30.63
C LYS A 29 20.38 22.24 31.43
N SER A 30 19.33 22.34 32.22
CA SER A 30 18.84 21.29 33.10
C SER A 30 17.32 21.28 33.17
N ALA A 31 16.76 20.21 33.76
CA ALA A 31 15.35 20.13 34.10
C ALA A 31 14.89 21.29 35.01
N ASP A 32 15.74 21.70 35.96
CA ASP A 32 15.43 22.77 36.89
C ASP A 32 15.39 24.14 36.21
N ASP A 33 16.33 24.40 35.30
CA ASP A 33 16.32 25.63 34.48
C ASP A 33 15.05 25.71 33.64
N PHE A 34 14.68 24.58 33.00
CA PHE A 34 13.44 24.48 32.23
C PHE A 34 12.24 24.84 33.12
N MET A 35 12.12 24.22 34.30
CA MET A 35 11.04 24.54 35.24
C MET A 35 11.05 26.01 35.67
N LEU A 36 12.21 26.57 36.02
CA LEU A 36 12.36 27.98 36.41
C LEU A 36 11.88 28.91 35.30
N LYS A 37 12.25 28.62 34.06
CA LYS A 37 11.90 29.45 32.92
C LYS A 37 10.42 29.42 32.58
N PHE A 38 9.75 28.31 32.86
CA PHE A 38 8.29 28.16 32.69
C PHE A 38 7.46 28.53 33.93
N ARG A 39 8.02 29.15 34.97
CA ARG A 39 7.21 29.73 36.06
C ARG A 39 6.28 30.83 35.54
N LYS A 40 5.26 31.23 36.31
CA LYS A 40 4.32 32.27 35.86
C LYS A 40 4.92 33.66 35.76
N GLU A 41 5.81 34.02 36.68
CA GLU A 41 6.31 35.40 36.79
C GLU A 41 7.02 35.88 35.51
N PRO A 42 7.92 35.09 34.88
CA PRO A 42 8.57 35.49 33.62
C PRO A 42 7.62 35.72 32.44
N TRP A 43 6.39 35.18 32.52
CA TRP A 43 5.42 35.19 31.41
C TRP A 43 4.27 36.16 31.65
N ASN A 44 4.29 36.98 32.71
CA ASN A 44 3.22 37.91 33.08
C ASN A 44 1.83 37.24 33.08
N ASP A 45 1.75 36.06 33.72
CA ASP A 45 0.54 35.23 33.80
C ASP A 45 -0.04 34.75 32.46
N LYS A 46 0.68 34.92 31.34
CA LYS A 46 0.29 34.33 30.05
C LYS A 46 0.42 32.81 30.09
N GLN A 47 -0.52 32.14 29.44
CA GLN A 47 -0.49 30.70 29.25
C GLN A 47 0.39 30.34 28.05
N VAL A 48 1.23 29.33 28.22
CA VAL A 48 2.12 28.81 27.18
C VAL A 48 1.70 27.41 26.78
N VAL A 49 1.67 27.14 25.48
CA VAL A 49 1.48 25.80 24.92
C VAL A 49 2.76 25.40 24.21
N LEU A 50 3.35 24.29 24.61
CA LEU A 50 4.57 23.76 24.00
C LEU A 50 4.20 22.67 22.99
N PHE A 51 4.58 22.86 21.73
CA PHE A 51 4.48 21.82 20.71
C PHE A 51 5.84 21.13 20.56
N ILE A 52 5.83 19.81 20.56
CA ILE A 52 7.02 18.97 20.41
C ILE A 52 6.75 18.04 19.24
N ASP A 53 7.42 18.28 18.12
CA ASP A 53 7.35 17.41 16.97
C ASP A 53 8.32 16.23 17.11
N GLU A 54 8.10 15.16 16.33
CA GLU A 54 8.94 13.96 16.28
C GLU A 54 9.24 13.35 17.67
N TYR A 55 8.22 13.35 18.55
CA TYR A 55 8.36 12.89 19.93
C TYR A 55 8.80 11.41 20.05
N ASP A 56 8.53 10.60 19.02
CA ASP A 56 8.95 9.20 18.95
C ASP A 56 10.49 9.03 18.96
N GLU A 57 11.26 10.04 18.53
CA GLU A 57 12.72 9.99 18.64
C GLU A 57 13.21 9.87 20.10
N LEU A 58 12.44 10.39 21.06
CA LEU A 58 12.73 10.26 22.47
C LEU A 58 12.75 8.78 22.92
N PHE A 59 12.07 7.88 22.21
CA PHE A 59 12.11 6.45 22.49
C PHE A 59 13.48 5.82 22.23
N GLY A 60 14.31 6.41 21.38
CA GLY A 60 15.70 6.01 21.17
C GLY A 60 16.67 6.53 22.24
N ALA A 61 16.25 7.44 23.12
CA ALA A 61 17.10 7.98 24.18
C ALA A 61 17.33 6.98 25.32
N ASN A 62 18.33 7.23 26.17
CA ASN A 62 18.51 6.43 27.38
C ASN A 62 17.32 6.64 28.35
N ASP A 63 17.09 5.67 29.24
CA ASP A 63 15.95 5.72 30.17
C ASP A 63 16.02 6.89 31.14
N ASP A 64 17.21 7.36 31.47
CA ASP A 64 17.40 8.46 32.43
C ASP A 64 17.00 9.81 31.81
N VAL A 65 17.27 10.03 30.53
CA VAL A 65 16.78 11.17 29.73
C VAL A 65 15.26 11.12 29.64
N LYS A 66 14.68 9.97 29.27
CA LYS A 66 13.22 9.79 29.21
C LYS A 66 12.57 10.11 30.55
N SER A 67 13.12 9.56 31.63
CA SER A 67 12.61 9.74 32.99
C SER A 67 12.76 11.18 33.46
N SER A 68 13.88 11.85 33.12
CA SER A 68 14.10 13.26 33.41
C SER A 68 13.07 14.14 32.70
N PHE A 69 12.92 13.99 31.38
CA PHE A 69 11.98 14.77 30.58
C PHE A 69 10.53 14.58 31.05
N LEU A 70 10.05 13.33 31.12
CA LEU A 70 8.70 13.01 31.56
C LEU A 70 8.44 13.42 33.01
N GLY A 71 9.44 13.28 33.88
CA GLY A 71 9.40 13.72 35.27
C GLY A 71 9.22 15.23 35.39
N THR A 72 9.94 16.01 34.59
CA THR A 72 9.82 17.48 34.53
C THR A 72 8.42 17.91 34.10
N ILE A 73 7.91 17.37 32.98
CA ILE A 73 6.55 17.69 32.49
C ILE A 73 5.49 17.30 33.53
N ARG A 74 5.63 16.13 34.18
CA ARG A 74 4.71 15.68 35.23
C ARG A 74 4.74 16.60 36.46
N SER A 75 5.92 17.09 36.84
CA SER A 75 6.09 18.00 37.97
C SER A 75 5.37 19.33 37.71
N ILE A 76 5.55 19.90 36.51
CA ILE A 76 4.85 21.11 36.07
C ILE A 76 3.33 20.88 36.05
N LYS A 77 2.87 19.76 35.47
CA LYS A 77 1.44 19.41 35.39
C LYS A 77 0.79 19.33 36.78
N ASN A 78 1.46 18.71 37.74
CA ASN A 78 0.94 18.59 39.12
C ASN A 78 0.93 19.92 39.87
N ALA A 79 1.81 20.85 39.48
CA ALA A 79 1.97 22.16 40.09
C ALA A 79 1.45 23.31 39.19
N LYS A 80 0.50 23.02 38.28
CA LYS A 80 0.05 23.89 37.18
C LYS A 80 -0.27 25.34 37.57
N ARG A 81 -0.70 25.59 38.81
CA ARG A 81 -0.98 26.95 39.32
C ARG A 81 0.25 27.86 39.38
N PHE A 82 1.47 27.31 39.42
CA PHE A 82 2.73 28.04 39.56
C PHE A 82 3.50 28.21 38.25
N TYR A 83 3.06 27.56 37.18
CA TYR A 83 3.74 27.53 35.89
C TYR A 83 2.89 28.20 34.80
N ALA A 84 3.56 28.87 33.87
CA ALA A 84 2.99 29.42 32.65
C ALA A 84 2.68 28.33 31.62
N LEU A 85 3.45 27.21 31.64
CA LEU A 85 3.22 26.06 30.76
C LEU A 85 1.86 25.41 31.08
N TRP A 86 0.88 25.72 30.23
CA TRP A 86 -0.50 25.30 30.38
C TRP A 86 -0.76 23.91 29.80
N SER A 87 -0.10 23.60 28.68
CA SER A 87 -0.22 22.33 27.98
C SER A 87 1.07 22.01 27.22
N SER A 88 1.34 20.72 27.04
CA SER A 88 2.36 20.20 26.13
C SER A 88 1.69 19.27 25.14
N VAL A 89 1.84 19.58 23.86
CA VAL A 89 1.31 18.79 22.75
C VAL A 89 2.49 18.07 22.12
N VAL A 90 2.50 16.75 22.22
CA VAL A 90 3.47 15.89 21.54
C VAL A 90 2.87 15.43 20.21
N ILE A 91 3.66 15.54 19.15
CA ILE A 91 3.30 15.15 17.79
C ILE A 91 4.27 14.05 17.38
N GLY A 92 3.74 13.05 16.68
CA GLY A 92 4.52 11.91 16.21
C GLY A 92 3.62 10.83 15.60
N PRO A 93 4.23 9.77 15.07
CA PRO A 93 3.52 8.62 14.51
C PRO A 93 2.74 7.87 15.59
N LEU A 94 1.89 6.93 15.18
CA LEU A 94 1.03 6.18 16.11
C LEU A 94 1.82 5.47 17.23
N SER A 95 3.10 5.17 17.02
CA SER A 95 3.99 4.58 18.03
C SER A 95 4.07 5.41 19.32
N ILE A 96 3.83 6.72 19.29
CA ILE A 96 3.83 7.56 20.51
C ILE A 96 2.74 7.15 21.50
N LEU A 97 1.66 6.50 21.03
CA LEU A 97 0.59 5.95 21.88
C LEU A 97 0.97 4.62 22.52
N PHE A 98 2.02 3.96 22.02
CA PHE A 98 2.50 2.67 22.49
C PHE A 98 3.97 2.74 22.96
N PRO A 99 4.30 3.58 23.96
CA PRO A 99 5.67 3.72 24.42
C PRO A 99 6.20 2.38 24.94
N LYS A 100 7.25 1.85 24.31
CA LYS A 100 8.02 0.69 24.81
C LYS A 100 8.95 1.18 25.91
N THR A 101 8.64 0.90 27.17
CA THR A 101 9.55 1.16 28.30
C THR A 101 9.77 -0.10 29.10
N ASP A 102 11.02 -0.57 29.20
CA ASP A 102 11.37 -1.77 29.98
C ASP A 102 11.30 -1.54 31.51
N LYS A 103 11.26 -0.28 31.96
CA LYS A 103 11.04 0.09 33.37
C LYS A 103 9.56 0.34 33.67
N ARG A 104 9.04 -0.36 34.69
CA ARG A 104 7.67 -0.24 35.28
C ARG A 104 7.28 1.17 35.80
N ASN A 105 8.10 2.20 35.60
CA ASN A 105 7.98 3.49 36.28
C ASN A 105 7.28 4.59 35.47
N VAL A 106 6.92 4.34 34.21
CA VAL A 106 6.03 5.24 33.46
C VAL A 106 4.59 4.84 33.75
N SER A 107 3.80 5.78 34.29
CA SER A 107 2.41 5.52 34.68
C SER A 107 1.60 4.99 33.48
N PRO A 108 1.00 3.79 33.57
CA PRO A 108 0.15 3.25 32.51
C PRO A 108 -1.19 3.99 32.37
N PHE A 109 -1.49 4.95 33.26
CA PHE A 109 -2.77 5.68 33.34
C PHE A 109 -2.68 7.15 32.93
N ASN A 110 -1.57 7.61 32.36
CA ASN A 110 -1.51 8.95 31.75
C ASN A 110 -2.10 8.88 30.33
N VAL A 111 -3.38 8.51 30.20
CA VAL A 111 -4.08 8.65 28.92
C VAL A 111 -4.20 10.15 28.63
N LEU A 112 -3.36 10.58 27.71
CA LEU A 112 -3.43 11.84 26.99
C LEU A 112 -4.67 11.80 26.10
N ASP A 113 -5.43 12.89 26.04
CA ASP A 113 -6.43 13.09 24.99
C ASP A 113 -5.70 13.09 23.63
N SER A 114 -5.64 11.92 22.99
CA SER A 114 -4.97 11.79 21.71
C SER A 114 -5.85 12.37 20.60
N LEU A 115 -5.36 13.39 19.91
CA LEU A 115 -5.99 13.91 18.71
C LEU A 115 -5.39 13.22 17.50
N ARG A 116 -6.17 12.37 16.82
CA ARG A 116 -5.76 11.77 15.55
C ARG A 116 -5.93 12.83 14.45
N ASN A 117 -4.86 13.14 13.72
CA ASN A 117 -4.98 13.94 12.50
C ASN A 117 -5.57 13.05 11.38
N PRO A 118 -6.79 13.29 10.91
CA PRO A 118 -7.40 12.46 9.87
C PRO A 118 -6.76 12.73 8.51
N ASN A 119 -6.85 11.75 7.62
CA ASN A 119 -6.58 11.97 6.20
C ASN A 119 -7.60 12.95 5.60
N PHE A 120 -7.23 13.59 4.50
CA PHE A 120 -8.15 14.47 3.78
C PHE A 120 -9.39 13.73 3.30
N THR A 121 -10.54 14.39 3.36
CA THR A 121 -11.75 13.95 2.66
C THR A 121 -11.62 14.21 1.15
N LEU A 122 -12.45 13.56 0.34
CA LEU A 122 -12.50 13.83 -1.10
C LEU A 122 -12.69 15.33 -1.39
N ALA A 123 -13.60 15.99 -0.69
CA ALA A 123 -13.86 17.43 -0.84
C ALA A 123 -12.64 18.32 -0.51
N GLN A 124 -11.82 17.91 0.47
CA GLN A 124 -10.58 18.61 0.79
C GLN A 124 -9.53 18.40 -0.31
N VAL A 125 -9.44 17.18 -0.88
CA VAL A 125 -8.56 16.90 -2.02
C VAL A 125 -9.01 17.68 -3.26
N GLU A 126 -10.30 17.72 -3.56
CA GLU A 126 -10.88 18.52 -4.64
C GLU A 126 -10.58 20.01 -4.46
N SER A 127 -10.74 20.54 -3.24
CA SER A 127 -10.41 21.94 -2.93
C SER A 127 -8.92 22.23 -3.12
N LEU A 128 -8.05 21.32 -2.69
CA LEU A 128 -6.60 21.45 -2.85
C LEU A 128 -6.19 21.44 -4.32
N TYR A 129 -6.70 20.49 -5.11
CA TYR A 129 -6.42 20.42 -6.54
C TYR A 129 -7.03 21.59 -7.29
N LYS A 130 -8.18 22.13 -6.84
CA LYS A 130 -8.74 23.35 -7.42
C LYS A 130 -7.82 24.57 -7.22
N ALA A 131 -7.20 24.69 -6.05
CA ALA A 131 -6.20 25.72 -5.82
C ALA A 131 -4.98 25.54 -6.72
N TYR A 132 -4.52 24.30 -6.91
CA TYR A 132 -3.42 23.98 -7.83
C TYR A 132 -3.75 24.29 -9.30
N GLU A 133 -4.94 23.93 -9.79
CA GLU A 133 -5.40 24.27 -11.15
C GLU A 133 -5.32 25.78 -11.42
N ASN A 134 -5.82 26.58 -10.46
CA ASN A 134 -5.85 28.03 -10.56
C ASN A 134 -4.42 28.64 -10.60
N ASP A 135 -3.51 28.12 -9.78
CA ASP A 135 -2.13 28.60 -9.70
C ASP A 135 -1.31 28.19 -10.95
N ALA A 136 -1.39 26.92 -11.33
CA ALA A 136 -0.63 26.35 -12.45
C ALA A 136 -1.25 26.67 -13.82
N LYS A 137 -2.47 27.23 -13.86
CA LYS A 137 -3.25 27.53 -15.08
C LYS A 137 -3.40 26.29 -15.97
N LEU A 138 -3.92 25.22 -15.37
CA LEU A 138 -4.22 23.95 -16.03
C LEU A 138 -5.58 23.42 -15.55
N THR A 139 -6.15 22.47 -16.28
CA THR A 139 -7.38 21.78 -15.88
C THR A 139 -7.07 20.30 -15.62
N ILE A 140 -7.61 19.73 -14.55
CA ILE A 140 -7.49 18.32 -14.21
C ILE A 140 -8.89 17.71 -14.21
N ALA A 141 -9.06 16.64 -14.97
CA ALA A 141 -10.34 15.92 -15.02
C ALA A 141 -10.76 15.47 -13.60
N PRO A 142 -12.03 15.64 -13.18
CA PRO A 142 -12.49 15.25 -11.84
C PRO A 142 -12.22 13.78 -11.50
N GLU A 143 -12.25 12.90 -12.49
CA GLU A 143 -11.95 11.47 -12.36
C GLU A 143 -10.51 11.23 -11.93
N VAL A 144 -9.56 12.08 -12.35
CA VAL A 144 -8.16 12.02 -11.91
C VAL A 144 -8.06 12.38 -10.43
N ILE A 145 -8.78 13.42 -9.99
CA ILE A 145 -8.80 13.84 -8.58
C ILE A 145 -9.43 12.76 -7.70
N LYS A 146 -10.53 12.14 -8.16
CA LYS A 146 -11.19 11.00 -7.49
C LYS A 146 -10.23 9.81 -7.37
N ASP A 147 -9.55 9.42 -8.45
CA ASP A 147 -8.58 8.32 -8.44
C ASP A 147 -7.36 8.62 -7.53
N ILE A 148 -6.88 9.87 -7.50
CA ILE A 148 -5.85 10.29 -6.54
C ILE A 148 -6.34 10.10 -5.10
N TYR A 149 -7.54 10.56 -4.77
CA TYR A 149 -8.11 10.37 -3.43
C TYR A 149 -8.21 8.87 -3.08
N GLU A 150 -8.72 8.05 -3.99
CA GLU A 150 -8.89 6.61 -3.78
C GLU A 150 -7.56 5.89 -3.57
N ARG A 151 -6.55 6.20 -4.40
CA ARG A 151 -5.22 5.55 -4.30
C ARG A 151 -4.42 5.97 -3.09
N THR A 152 -4.60 7.22 -2.66
CA THR A 152 -3.90 7.81 -1.50
C THR A 152 -4.65 7.61 -0.20
N ASN A 153 -5.94 7.23 -0.26
CA ASN A 153 -6.86 7.23 0.87
C ASN A 153 -6.86 8.59 1.61
N GLY A 154 -6.68 9.69 0.86
CA GLY A 154 -6.60 11.05 1.37
C GLY A 154 -5.33 11.39 2.17
N HIS A 155 -4.32 10.52 2.21
CA HIS A 155 -3.09 10.79 2.96
C HIS A 155 -2.38 12.04 2.40
N ALA A 156 -2.30 13.11 3.19
CA ALA A 156 -1.86 14.43 2.74
C ALA A 156 -0.51 14.41 2.00
N GLY A 157 0.48 13.67 2.52
CA GLY A 157 1.79 13.54 1.88
C GLY A 157 1.73 12.85 0.51
N LEU A 158 0.86 11.84 0.34
CA LEU A 158 0.71 11.12 -0.94
C LEU A 158 -0.09 11.95 -1.95
N VAL A 159 -1.14 12.63 -1.47
CA VAL A 159 -1.95 13.56 -2.27
C VAL A 159 -1.07 14.66 -2.87
N CYS A 160 -0.21 15.29 -2.05
CA CYS A 160 0.74 16.30 -2.51
C CYS A 160 1.83 15.71 -3.41
N LEU A 161 2.26 14.47 -3.17
CA LEU A 161 3.22 13.77 -4.03
C LEU A 161 2.65 13.53 -5.43
N CYS A 162 1.36 13.23 -5.56
CA CYS A 162 0.70 13.14 -6.86
C CYS A 162 0.71 14.49 -7.59
N GLY A 163 0.40 15.59 -6.90
CA GLY A 163 0.46 16.94 -7.47
C GLY A 163 1.87 17.30 -7.93
N LYS A 164 2.88 16.95 -7.13
CA LYS A 164 4.29 17.07 -7.50
C LYS A 164 4.61 16.25 -8.76
N ALA A 165 4.17 14.99 -8.82
CA ALA A 165 4.41 14.10 -9.95
C ALA A 165 3.77 14.63 -11.25
N ILE A 166 2.54 15.16 -11.17
CA ILE A 166 1.85 15.84 -12.27
C ILE A 166 2.68 17.03 -12.75
N SER A 167 3.11 17.89 -11.82
CA SER A 167 3.86 19.09 -12.17
C SER A 167 5.18 18.80 -12.88
N TYR A 168 5.97 17.85 -12.36
CA TYR A 168 7.27 17.53 -12.95
C TYR A 168 7.19 16.70 -14.24
N SER A 169 6.20 15.79 -14.35
CA SER A 169 6.21 14.73 -15.36
C SER A 169 5.13 14.86 -16.43
N LEU A 170 3.98 15.44 -16.09
CA LEU A 170 2.81 15.49 -16.96
C LEU A 170 2.53 16.86 -17.53
N GLU A 171 2.83 17.96 -16.81
CA GLU A 171 2.62 19.31 -17.33
C GLU A 171 3.27 19.55 -18.70
N LYS A 172 4.46 18.98 -18.93
CA LYS A 172 5.19 19.06 -20.21
C LYS A 172 4.58 18.24 -21.34
N LYS A 173 3.64 17.35 -21.03
CA LYS A 173 2.97 16.44 -21.96
C LYS A 173 1.51 16.85 -22.22
N LEU A 174 1.04 17.91 -21.58
CA LEU A 174 -0.31 18.42 -21.80
C LEU A 174 -0.41 19.04 -23.19
N ASP A 175 -1.62 19.05 -23.71
CA ASP A 175 -1.98 19.69 -24.96
C ASP A 175 -2.00 21.24 -24.84
N GLU A 176 -2.35 21.93 -25.93
CA GLU A 176 -2.47 23.39 -25.95
C GLU A 176 -3.50 23.91 -24.93
N GLY A 177 -4.54 23.11 -24.63
CA GLY A 177 -5.55 23.40 -23.62
C GLY A 177 -5.06 23.20 -22.18
N ARG A 178 -3.84 22.68 -21.99
CA ARG A 178 -3.24 22.32 -20.69
C ARG A 178 -4.20 21.50 -19.83
N SER A 179 -4.84 20.51 -20.44
CA SER A 179 -5.80 19.62 -19.77
C SER A 179 -5.18 18.26 -19.47
N LEU A 180 -5.23 17.84 -18.20
CA LEU A 180 -4.88 16.49 -17.79
C LEU A 180 -6.13 15.61 -17.78
N ASP A 181 -6.24 14.74 -18.79
CA ASP A 181 -7.29 13.73 -18.86
C ASP A 181 -6.95 12.44 -18.10
N PHE A 182 -7.97 11.61 -17.89
CA PHE A 182 -7.83 10.34 -17.18
C PHE A 182 -6.97 9.32 -17.93
N LYS A 183 -6.90 9.39 -19.27
CA LYS A 183 -6.12 8.47 -20.09
C LYS A 183 -4.62 8.71 -19.91
N LEU A 184 -4.18 9.97 -19.94
CA LEU A 184 -2.81 10.37 -19.70
C LEU A 184 -2.40 10.06 -18.25
N TRP A 185 -3.27 10.35 -17.29
CA TRP A 185 -3.06 9.96 -15.88
C TRP A 185 -2.88 8.45 -15.71
N SER A 186 -3.77 7.65 -16.31
CA SER A 186 -3.72 6.19 -16.22
C SER A 186 -2.46 5.61 -16.84
N LYS A 187 -2.04 6.13 -18.02
CA LYS A 187 -0.76 5.75 -18.65
C LYS A 187 0.44 6.08 -17.78
N PHE A 188 0.41 7.23 -17.09
CA PHE A 188 1.46 7.63 -16.17
C PHE A 188 1.59 6.68 -14.98
N LEU A 189 0.46 6.23 -14.42
CA LEU A 189 0.41 5.29 -13.31
C LEU A 189 0.90 3.88 -13.66
N VAL A 190 0.96 3.50 -14.95
CA VAL A 190 1.56 2.22 -15.35
C VAL A 190 3.09 2.28 -15.24
N SER A 191 3.66 3.47 -15.40
CA SER A 191 5.10 3.65 -15.21
C SER A 191 5.47 3.58 -13.73
N PRO A 192 6.71 3.18 -13.38
CA PRO A 192 7.16 3.16 -12.00
C PRO A 192 7.41 4.56 -11.42
N LEU A 193 7.19 5.64 -12.20
CA LEU A 193 7.59 7.01 -11.84
C LEU A 193 6.96 7.51 -10.54
N VAL A 194 5.69 7.19 -10.29
CA VAL A 194 5.02 7.60 -9.03
C VAL A 194 5.63 6.87 -7.84
N LEU A 195 5.80 5.55 -7.91
CA LEU A 195 6.42 4.76 -6.83
C LEU A 195 7.89 5.15 -6.61
N ASN A 196 8.63 5.40 -7.70
CA ASN A 196 10.00 5.91 -7.63
C ASN A 196 10.03 7.30 -6.98
N SER A 197 9.04 8.15 -7.23
CA SER A 197 8.94 9.45 -6.55
C SER A 197 8.63 9.30 -5.07
N MET A 198 7.85 8.28 -4.68
CA MET A 198 7.55 7.96 -3.28
C MET A 198 8.80 7.55 -2.51
N ILE A 199 9.61 6.61 -3.02
CA ILE A 199 10.81 6.13 -2.31
C ILE A 199 11.89 7.22 -2.16
N MET A 200 11.85 8.27 -2.99
CA MET A 200 12.73 9.43 -2.82
C MET A 200 12.33 10.33 -1.66
N TYR A 201 11.13 10.15 -1.08
CA TYR A 201 10.67 10.89 0.08
C TYR A 201 11.08 10.17 1.37
N LEU A 202 11.71 10.90 2.29
CA LEU A 202 12.33 10.35 3.49
C LEU A 202 11.40 9.46 4.33
N PRO A 203 10.12 9.82 4.59
CA PRO A 203 9.22 8.98 5.37
C PRO A 203 8.95 7.61 4.73
N PHE A 204 8.72 7.54 3.42
CA PHE A 204 8.47 6.28 2.73
C PHE A 204 9.74 5.44 2.60
N LYS A 205 10.89 6.09 2.41
CA LYS A 205 12.18 5.43 2.44
C LYS A 205 12.43 4.77 3.80
N LYS A 206 12.22 5.51 4.89
CA LYS A 206 12.35 5.00 6.26
C LYS A 206 11.41 3.82 6.50
N MET A 207 10.14 3.92 6.12
CA MET A 207 9.17 2.80 6.20
C MET A 207 9.69 1.55 5.45
N VAL A 208 10.21 1.70 4.23
CA VAL A 208 10.77 0.57 3.47
C VAL A 208 12.00 -0.01 4.16
N ASP A 209 12.94 0.84 4.60
CA ASP A 209 14.15 0.43 5.31
C ASP A 209 13.79 -0.34 6.60
N ASP A 210 12.80 0.13 7.36
CA ASP A 210 12.33 -0.48 8.61
C ASP A 210 11.66 -1.84 8.36
N LEU A 211 10.86 -1.98 7.29
CA LEU A 211 10.25 -3.25 6.89
C LEU A 211 11.26 -4.29 6.38
N LEU A 212 12.42 -3.85 5.87
CA LEU A 212 13.50 -4.72 5.40
C LEU A 212 14.36 -5.27 6.54
N ARG A 213 14.21 -4.76 7.76
CA ARG A 213 15.00 -5.21 8.90
C ARG A 213 14.61 -6.65 9.32
N PRO A 214 15.57 -7.45 9.83
CA PRO A 214 15.29 -8.83 10.24
C PRO A 214 14.21 -8.96 11.33
N ASP A 215 14.10 -7.99 12.23
CA ASP A 215 13.11 -7.94 13.31
C ASP A 215 11.68 -7.66 12.82
N ALA A 216 11.51 -7.14 11.61
CA ALA A 216 10.21 -6.92 10.97
C ALA A 216 9.66 -8.17 10.26
N LYS A 217 10.44 -9.26 10.14
CA LYS A 217 10.11 -10.42 9.29
C LYS A 217 8.76 -11.05 9.63
N GLU A 218 8.46 -11.27 10.90
CA GLU A 218 7.18 -11.86 11.32
C GLU A 218 5.99 -10.97 10.97
N ALA A 219 6.13 -9.66 11.14
CA ALA A 219 5.10 -8.71 10.77
C ALA A 219 4.89 -8.70 9.26
N LEU A 220 5.96 -8.82 8.47
CA LEU A 220 5.87 -8.88 7.02
C LEU A 220 5.27 -10.20 6.51
N ASP A 221 5.60 -11.34 7.12
CA ASP A 221 4.95 -12.62 6.81
C ASP A 221 3.45 -12.54 7.06
N PHE A 222 3.06 -11.90 8.15
CA PHE A 222 1.66 -11.65 8.47
C PHE A 222 1.01 -10.69 7.46
N LEU A 223 1.68 -9.59 7.11
CA LEU A 223 1.22 -8.64 6.09
C LEU A 223 0.98 -9.34 4.75
N ARG A 224 1.98 -10.06 4.22
CA ARG A 224 1.90 -10.82 2.94
C ARG A 224 0.79 -11.86 2.97
N SER A 225 0.57 -12.51 4.11
CA SER A 225 -0.43 -13.57 4.24
C SER A 225 -1.88 -13.06 4.30
N VAL A 226 -2.11 -11.80 4.70
CA VAL A 226 -3.45 -11.32 5.12
C VAL A 226 -3.88 -10.02 4.46
N PHE A 227 -2.98 -9.06 4.27
CA PHE A 227 -3.35 -7.68 3.92
C PHE A 227 -2.90 -7.24 2.53
N VAL A 228 -1.77 -7.74 2.04
CA VAL A 228 -1.23 -7.29 0.74
C VAL A 228 -2.27 -7.51 -0.35
N GLY A 229 -2.51 -6.44 -1.10
CA GLY A 229 -3.50 -6.36 -2.15
C GLY A 229 -4.96 -6.42 -1.70
N PHE A 230 -5.26 -6.18 -0.43
CA PHE A 230 -6.62 -6.11 0.08
C PHE A 230 -6.85 -4.86 0.91
N PHE A 231 -7.89 -4.11 0.56
CA PHE A 231 -8.09 -2.76 1.05
C PHE A 231 -9.25 -2.61 2.02
N ASP A 232 -9.97 -3.68 2.35
CA ASP A 232 -11.02 -3.65 3.37
C ASP A 232 -10.47 -4.01 4.75
N PHE A 233 -11.28 -3.69 5.76
CA PHE A 233 -10.98 -3.95 7.16
C PHE A 233 -11.06 -5.45 7.49
N ILE A 234 -10.06 -5.93 8.24
CA ILE A 234 -9.96 -7.30 8.74
C ILE A 234 -9.87 -7.25 10.26
N GLN A 235 -10.79 -7.96 10.91
CA GLN A 235 -10.79 -8.12 12.36
C GLN A 235 -9.73 -9.15 12.81
N ILE A 236 -8.85 -8.74 13.72
CA ILE A 236 -7.78 -9.58 14.26
C ILE A 236 -8.07 -9.96 15.71
N HIS A 237 -8.28 -11.25 15.96
CA HIS A 237 -8.62 -11.77 17.29
C HIS A 237 -7.42 -12.19 18.13
N SER A 238 -6.33 -12.64 17.51
CA SER A 238 -5.14 -13.12 18.23
C SER A 238 -4.30 -11.96 18.75
N THR A 239 -3.95 -12.00 20.05
CA THR A 239 -3.12 -10.99 20.70
C THR A 239 -1.75 -10.82 20.03
N ASP A 240 -1.09 -11.91 19.63
CA ASP A 240 0.22 -11.83 18.98
C ASP A 240 0.10 -11.19 17.59
N LYS A 241 -0.92 -11.56 16.82
CA LYS A 241 -1.19 -10.93 15.51
C LYS A 241 -1.57 -9.46 15.63
N ARG A 242 -2.25 -9.05 16.71
CA ARG A 242 -2.54 -7.63 16.99
C ARG A 242 -1.25 -6.84 17.17
N ARG A 243 -0.26 -7.38 17.90
CA ARG A 243 1.04 -6.72 18.05
C ARG A 243 1.76 -6.53 16.72
N LEU A 244 1.69 -7.51 15.82
CA LEU A 244 2.23 -7.39 14.46
C LEU A 244 1.48 -6.34 13.65
N ALA A 245 0.14 -6.31 13.73
CA ALA A 245 -0.68 -5.29 13.06
C ALA A 245 -0.41 -3.87 13.60
N ASP A 246 -0.26 -3.72 14.92
CA ASP A 246 0.05 -2.45 15.58
C ASP A 246 1.44 -1.95 15.17
N PHE A 247 2.43 -2.85 15.05
CA PHE A 247 3.74 -2.51 14.47
C PHE A 247 3.60 -1.98 13.04
N LEU A 248 2.91 -2.72 12.16
CA LEU A 248 2.68 -2.28 10.77
C LEU A 248 1.88 -0.96 10.69
N THR A 249 1.01 -0.70 11.66
CA THR A 249 0.26 0.56 11.77
C THR A 249 1.18 1.71 12.20
N ALA A 250 2.13 1.46 13.12
CA ALA A 250 3.13 2.43 13.52
C ALA A 250 4.07 2.81 12.36
N GLU A 251 4.42 1.83 11.50
CA GLU A 251 5.19 2.05 10.28
C GLU A 251 4.39 2.75 9.16
N GLY A 252 3.07 2.98 9.35
CA GLY A 252 2.21 3.62 8.34
C GLY A 252 1.75 2.70 7.20
N VAL A 253 2.01 1.39 7.31
CA VAL A 253 1.59 0.37 6.33
C VAL A 253 0.11 0.05 6.46
N LEU A 254 -0.35 -0.13 7.71
CA LEU A 254 -1.75 -0.37 8.03
C LEU A 254 -2.39 0.87 8.67
N ILE A 255 -3.71 0.91 8.63
CA ILE A 255 -4.50 1.78 9.48
C ILE A 255 -5.51 0.97 10.28
N ARG A 256 -5.80 1.48 11.48
CA ARG A 256 -6.81 0.93 12.37
C ARG A 256 -8.12 1.71 12.24
N GLU A 257 -9.24 0.99 12.23
CA GLU A 257 -10.60 1.54 12.09
C GLU A 257 -10.92 2.49 13.24
N SER A 258 -10.80 2.00 14.47
CA SER A 258 -11.02 2.76 15.70
C SER A 258 -10.00 2.40 16.77
N SER A 259 -9.88 3.21 17.82
CA SER A 259 -9.00 2.91 18.96
C SER A 259 -9.45 1.69 19.77
N THR A 260 -10.73 1.32 19.65
CA THR A 260 -11.38 0.26 20.42
C THR A 260 -11.46 -1.08 19.69
N GLU A 261 -11.41 -1.09 18.37
CA GLU A 261 -11.57 -2.30 17.55
C GLU A 261 -10.25 -2.74 16.95
N PHE A 262 -9.93 -4.03 17.02
CA PHE A 262 -8.73 -4.60 16.42
C PHE A 262 -8.96 -4.93 14.94
N SER A 263 -9.45 -3.93 14.21
CA SER A 263 -9.84 -3.97 12.81
C SER A 263 -8.84 -3.13 12.01
N TYR A 264 -8.17 -3.74 11.03
CA TYR A 264 -7.06 -3.13 10.30
C TYR A 264 -7.24 -3.27 8.79
N ARG A 265 -6.68 -2.35 8.01
CA ARG A 265 -6.57 -2.45 6.55
C ARG A 265 -5.30 -1.77 6.04
N MET A 266 -4.93 -2.03 4.79
CA MET A 266 -3.85 -1.28 4.11
C MET A 266 -4.13 0.23 4.16
N SER A 267 -3.09 1.02 4.44
CA SER A 267 -3.23 2.46 4.64
C SER A 267 -3.63 3.20 3.36
N SER A 268 -3.10 2.76 2.22
CA SER A 268 -3.49 3.22 0.88
C SER A 268 -3.05 2.23 -0.20
N ILE A 269 -3.60 2.38 -1.41
CA ILE A 269 -3.20 1.59 -2.60
C ILE A 269 -1.74 1.86 -2.96
N PHE A 270 -1.28 3.11 -2.83
CA PHE A 270 0.11 3.45 -3.12
C PHE A 270 1.10 2.86 -2.11
N VAL A 271 0.72 2.78 -0.83
CA VAL A 271 1.56 2.11 0.18
C VAL A 271 1.62 0.61 -0.09
N ASP A 272 0.52 -0.03 -0.47
CA ASP A 272 0.51 -1.42 -0.95
C ASP A 272 1.43 -1.62 -2.16
N GLY A 273 1.31 -0.77 -3.18
CA GLY A 273 2.15 -0.82 -4.37
C GLY A 273 3.64 -0.65 -4.06
N LEU A 274 3.98 0.25 -3.13
CA LEU A 274 5.35 0.45 -2.68
C LEU A 274 5.90 -0.79 -1.96
N VAL A 275 5.13 -1.38 -1.04
CA VAL A 275 5.53 -2.61 -0.32
C VAL A 275 5.70 -3.78 -1.30
N ARG A 276 4.77 -3.96 -2.23
CA ARG A 276 4.82 -5.02 -3.24
C ARG A 276 6.01 -4.90 -4.20
N ARG A 277 6.50 -3.69 -4.43
CA ARG A 277 7.62 -3.42 -5.34
C ARG A 277 8.97 -3.42 -4.63
N GLU A 278 9.09 -2.70 -3.52
CA GLU A 278 10.37 -2.38 -2.87
C GLU A 278 10.67 -3.27 -1.66
N VAL A 279 9.71 -4.04 -1.15
CA VAL A 279 9.90 -4.87 0.07
C VAL A 279 9.73 -6.35 -0.24
N ILE A 280 8.57 -6.74 -0.76
CA ILE A 280 8.21 -8.17 -0.95
C ILE A 280 9.22 -8.91 -1.85
N PRO A 281 9.63 -8.41 -3.03
CA PRO A 281 10.53 -9.15 -3.92
C PRO A 281 11.93 -9.32 -3.30
N LEU A 282 12.40 -8.31 -2.56
CA LEU A 282 13.71 -8.34 -1.90
C LEU A 282 13.80 -9.40 -0.80
N LEU A 283 12.71 -9.66 -0.08
CA LEU A 283 12.68 -10.63 1.01
C LEU A 283 12.20 -12.02 0.57
N TYR A 284 11.41 -12.11 -0.50
CA TYR A 284 10.83 -13.35 -1.02
C TYR A 284 11.26 -13.60 -2.48
N LYS A 285 12.53 -13.98 -2.64
CA LYS A 285 13.27 -14.00 -3.92
C LYS A 285 12.93 -15.15 -4.87
N SER A 286 12.07 -16.09 -4.48
CA SER A 286 11.76 -17.27 -5.31
C SER A 286 11.22 -16.84 -6.68
N CYS A 287 11.84 -17.32 -7.75
CA CYS A 287 11.45 -17.07 -9.13
C CYS A 287 11.97 -18.20 -10.04
N PRO A 288 11.48 -18.29 -11.29
CA PRO A 288 11.96 -19.29 -12.23
C PRO A 288 13.46 -19.15 -12.51
N THR A 289 14.15 -20.28 -12.60
CA THR A 289 15.58 -20.36 -12.94
C THR A 289 15.83 -20.49 -14.44
N VAL A 290 14.78 -20.72 -15.23
CA VAL A 290 14.85 -20.79 -16.69
C VAL A 290 15.00 -19.38 -17.30
N PRO A 291 15.60 -19.27 -18.50
CA PRO A 291 15.67 -18.00 -19.21
C PRO A 291 14.28 -17.40 -19.44
N VAL A 292 14.18 -16.06 -19.34
CA VAL A 292 12.93 -15.35 -19.60
C VAL A 292 12.46 -15.65 -21.04
N PRO A 293 11.24 -16.16 -21.25
CA PRO A 293 10.77 -16.55 -22.57
C PRO A 293 10.39 -15.30 -23.38
N LYS A 294 11.11 -15.03 -24.46
CA LYS A 294 10.95 -13.82 -25.29
C LYS A 294 10.38 -14.15 -26.67
N ILE A 295 9.61 -13.22 -27.24
CA ILE A 295 9.11 -13.26 -28.63
C ILE A 295 9.12 -11.85 -29.24
N ASP A 296 9.81 -11.69 -30.37
CA ASP A 296 9.88 -10.45 -31.17
C ASP A 296 9.93 -9.16 -30.32
N GLY A 297 10.96 -9.03 -29.47
CA GLY A 297 11.17 -7.86 -28.63
C GLY A 297 10.18 -7.70 -27.46
N GLY A 298 9.34 -8.70 -27.18
CA GLY A 298 8.44 -8.77 -26.03
C GLY A 298 8.51 -10.09 -25.28
N LEU A 299 7.58 -10.28 -24.33
CA LEU A 299 7.48 -11.47 -23.49
C LEU A 299 6.57 -12.51 -24.16
N LYS A 300 6.97 -13.78 -24.18
CA LYS A 300 6.07 -14.88 -24.53
C LYS A 300 5.20 -15.19 -23.31
N VAL A 301 4.08 -14.48 -23.21
CA VAL A 301 3.28 -14.35 -21.99
C VAL A 301 2.84 -15.69 -21.40
N LEU A 302 2.29 -16.60 -22.22
CA LEU A 302 1.79 -17.89 -21.72
C LEU A 302 2.91 -18.73 -21.07
N ASP A 303 4.07 -18.82 -21.71
CA ASP A 303 5.23 -19.53 -21.17
C ASP A 303 5.68 -18.89 -19.86
N ALA A 304 5.73 -17.55 -19.80
CA ALA A 304 6.09 -16.83 -18.57
C ALA A 304 5.09 -17.09 -17.43
N LEU A 305 3.79 -17.16 -17.72
CA LEU A 305 2.75 -17.48 -16.72
C LEU A 305 2.91 -18.92 -16.21
N ILE A 306 3.14 -19.89 -17.11
CA ILE A 306 3.34 -21.30 -16.74
C ILE A 306 4.56 -21.44 -15.82
N GLU A 307 5.70 -20.84 -16.18
CA GLU A 307 6.91 -20.90 -15.36
C GLU A 307 6.71 -20.17 -14.01
N SER A 308 6.02 -19.02 -14.01
CA SER A 308 5.76 -18.28 -12.78
C SER A 308 4.97 -19.09 -11.77
N ILE A 309 3.95 -19.83 -12.20
CA ILE A 309 3.08 -20.64 -11.31
C ILE A 309 3.86 -21.74 -10.60
N ARG A 310 4.90 -22.29 -11.24
CA ARG A 310 5.77 -23.30 -10.62
C ARG A 310 6.52 -22.75 -9.40
N CYS A 311 6.67 -21.43 -9.29
CA CYS A 311 7.36 -20.75 -8.21
C CYS A 311 6.42 -20.05 -7.21
N PHE A 312 5.11 -20.31 -7.29
CA PHE A 312 4.15 -19.82 -6.30
C PHE A 312 4.46 -20.41 -4.92
N ASP A 313 4.37 -19.58 -3.89
CA ASP A 313 4.59 -20.03 -2.52
C ASP A 313 3.40 -20.90 -2.06
N LYS A 314 3.61 -22.23 -2.09
CA LYS A 314 2.60 -23.23 -1.69
C LYS A 314 1.98 -22.92 -0.33
N THR A 315 2.77 -22.43 0.62
CA THR A 315 2.30 -22.12 1.97
C THR A 315 1.34 -20.93 1.95
N ILE A 316 1.65 -19.89 1.17
CA ILE A 316 0.76 -18.72 1.00
C ILE A 316 -0.55 -19.14 0.34
N ILE A 317 -0.50 -19.90 -0.76
CA ILE A 317 -1.72 -20.33 -1.47
C ILE A 317 -2.60 -21.21 -0.57
N CYS A 318 -2.02 -22.20 0.13
CA CYS A 318 -2.77 -23.06 1.05
C CYS A 318 -3.41 -22.28 2.20
N ASN A 319 -2.66 -21.33 2.79
CA ASN A 319 -3.16 -20.53 3.91
C ASN A 319 -4.24 -19.54 3.49
N ALA A 320 -4.25 -19.10 2.23
CA ALA A 320 -5.19 -18.11 1.72
C ALA A 320 -6.66 -18.57 1.85
N PHE A 321 -6.93 -19.88 1.74
CA PHE A 321 -8.28 -20.45 1.96
C PHE A 321 -8.89 -20.10 3.33
N ASN A 322 -8.07 -19.75 4.32
CA ASN A 322 -8.52 -19.40 5.66
C ASN A 322 -8.17 -17.96 6.08
N ARG A 323 -7.28 -17.29 5.35
CA ARG A 323 -6.72 -15.98 5.74
C ARG A 323 -7.00 -14.85 4.76
N SER A 324 -7.12 -15.18 3.48
CA SER A 324 -7.23 -14.23 2.37
C SER A 324 -8.15 -14.83 1.31
N PHE A 325 -9.43 -14.97 1.67
CA PHE A 325 -10.41 -15.70 0.87
C PHE A 325 -11.57 -14.81 0.43
N LYS A 326 -12.29 -15.31 -0.56
CA LYS A 326 -13.66 -14.90 -0.89
C LYS A 326 -14.55 -16.13 -0.98
N THR A 327 -15.86 -15.92 -1.01
CA THR A 327 -16.83 -16.99 -1.26
C THR A 327 -16.98 -17.22 -2.76
N ALA A 328 -16.66 -18.42 -3.23
CA ALA A 328 -16.82 -18.80 -4.63
C ALA A 328 -18.31 -18.98 -4.99
N LEU A 329 -18.69 -18.45 -6.16
CA LEU A 329 -20.03 -18.62 -6.75
C LEU A 329 -20.14 -19.87 -7.67
N VAL A 330 -19.00 -20.54 -7.86
CA VAL A 330 -18.84 -21.78 -8.61
C VAL A 330 -18.77 -22.98 -7.66
N LYS A 331 -18.95 -24.20 -8.19
CA LYS A 331 -18.75 -25.42 -7.40
C LYS A 331 -17.27 -25.69 -7.19
N VAL A 332 -16.90 -25.96 -5.94
CA VAL A 332 -15.56 -26.33 -5.52
C VAL A 332 -15.68 -27.55 -4.61
N ASP A 333 -14.99 -28.63 -4.95
CA ASP A 333 -15.11 -29.93 -4.26
C ASP A 333 -16.59 -30.39 -4.17
N GLY A 334 -17.34 -30.23 -5.27
CA GLY A 334 -18.75 -30.58 -5.40
C GLY A 334 -19.73 -29.65 -4.66
N CYS A 335 -19.24 -28.62 -3.96
CA CYS A 335 -20.04 -27.77 -3.08
C CYS A 335 -20.09 -26.31 -3.57
N GLN A 336 -21.23 -25.65 -3.40
CA GLN A 336 -21.38 -24.20 -3.61
C GLN A 336 -20.86 -23.41 -2.40
N ASN A 337 -20.59 -22.10 -2.60
CA ASN A 337 -20.24 -21.15 -1.54
C ASN A 337 -19.01 -21.56 -0.70
N ARG A 338 -18.02 -22.19 -1.33
CA ARG A 338 -16.76 -22.52 -0.67
C ARG A 338 -15.84 -21.30 -0.59
N MET A 339 -15.08 -21.22 0.49
CA MET A 339 -13.99 -20.24 0.60
C MET A 339 -12.85 -20.64 -0.34
N VAL A 340 -12.40 -19.70 -1.17
CA VAL A 340 -11.28 -19.85 -2.10
C VAL A 340 -10.35 -18.65 -1.96
N PRO A 341 -9.05 -18.76 -2.29
CA PRO A 341 -8.16 -17.61 -2.31
C PRO A 341 -8.74 -16.51 -3.22
N ARG A 342 -8.70 -15.27 -2.75
CA ARG A 342 -9.13 -14.11 -3.54
C ARG A 342 -8.05 -13.69 -4.55
N GLU A 343 -8.44 -12.89 -5.53
CA GLU A 343 -7.61 -12.37 -6.63
C GLU A 343 -6.26 -11.83 -6.15
N SER A 344 -6.28 -11.04 -5.07
CA SER A 344 -5.07 -10.36 -4.58
C SER A 344 -3.97 -11.30 -4.11
N VAL A 345 -4.30 -12.55 -3.76
CA VAL A 345 -3.30 -13.56 -3.40
C VAL A 345 -2.49 -13.96 -4.64
N TYR A 346 -3.18 -14.27 -5.74
CA TYR A 346 -2.52 -14.66 -6.99
C TYR A 346 -1.81 -13.47 -7.63
N ASP A 347 -2.41 -12.28 -7.59
CA ASP A 347 -1.79 -11.05 -8.07
C ASP A 347 -0.51 -10.73 -7.29
N THR A 348 -0.52 -10.83 -5.96
CA THR A 348 0.68 -10.61 -5.15
C THR A 348 1.79 -11.60 -5.47
N GLU A 349 1.46 -12.89 -5.57
CA GLU A 349 2.45 -13.92 -5.89
C GLU A 349 3.01 -13.77 -7.31
N LEU A 350 2.14 -13.56 -8.30
CA LEU A 350 2.57 -13.39 -9.68
C LEU A 350 3.43 -12.13 -9.83
N ASN A 351 3.01 -11.00 -9.25
CA ASN A 351 3.76 -9.75 -9.32
C ASN A 351 5.14 -9.88 -8.68
N ARG A 352 5.23 -10.48 -7.48
CA ARG A 352 6.51 -10.77 -6.81
C ARG A 352 7.47 -11.56 -7.72
N ILE A 353 6.95 -12.62 -8.35
CA ILE A 353 7.76 -13.51 -9.19
C ILE A 353 8.23 -12.79 -10.44
N LEU A 354 7.33 -12.07 -11.12
CA LEU A 354 7.68 -11.30 -12.31
C LEU A 354 8.71 -10.19 -11.99
N LEU A 355 8.55 -9.48 -10.87
CA LEU A 355 9.54 -8.48 -10.42
C LEU A 355 10.92 -9.09 -10.20
N ASN A 356 11.00 -10.27 -9.56
CA ASN A 356 12.26 -10.97 -9.33
C ASN A 356 12.87 -11.58 -10.61
N TRP A 357 12.04 -11.91 -11.61
CA TRP A 357 12.48 -12.69 -12.76
C TRP A 357 12.74 -11.85 -14.00
N ILE A 358 11.77 -11.05 -14.44
CA ILE A 358 11.80 -10.44 -15.77
C ILE A 358 12.29 -9.00 -15.76
N VAL A 359 12.26 -8.30 -14.62
CA VAL A 359 12.66 -6.88 -14.58
C VAL A 359 14.13 -6.66 -14.95
N ASN A 360 15.00 -7.61 -14.62
CA ASN A 360 16.42 -7.57 -14.98
C ASN A 360 16.66 -7.71 -16.50
N GLU A 361 15.63 -8.06 -17.27
CA GLU A 361 15.69 -8.30 -18.73
C GLU A 361 15.02 -7.18 -19.54
N CYS A 362 15.00 -5.95 -19.01
CA CYS A 362 14.42 -4.73 -19.61
C CYS A 362 12.89 -4.72 -19.69
N PHE A 363 12.21 -5.46 -18.79
CA PHE A 363 10.77 -5.37 -18.62
C PHE A 363 10.41 -4.50 -17.42
N GLU A 364 9.36 -3.69 -17.53
CA GLU A 364 8.75 -3.02 -16.39
C GLU A 364 7.48 -3.77 -16.02
N VAL A 365 7.33 -4.10 -14.73
CA VAL A 365 6.13 -4.75 -14.20
C VAL A 365 5.48 -3.81 -13.19
N THR A 366 4.19 -3.55 -13.39
CA THR A 366 3.39 -2.69 -12.51
C THR A 366 2.07 -3.36 -12.19
N GLY A 367 1.78 -3.52 -10.90
CA GLY A 367 0.44 -3.88 -10.45
C GLY A 367 -0.44 -2.63 -10.46
N GLN A 368 -1.53 -2.66 -11.22
CA GLN A 368 -2.55 -1.63 -11.23
C GLN A 368 -3.78 -2.08 -10.48
N TRP A 369 -4.35 -1.13 -9.76
CA TRP A 369 -5.58 -1.29 -9.02
C TRP A 369 -6.64 -0.38 -9.62
N HIS A 370 -7.83 -0.93 -9.82
CA HIS A 370 -8.95 -0.19 -10.37
C HIS A 370 -10.16 -0.35 -9.45
N LEU A 371 -10.87 0.76 -9.23
CA LEU A 371 -12.15 0.76 -8.56
C LEU A 371 -13.26 0.60 -9.60
N ILE A 372 -14.23 -0.27 -9.32
CA ILE A 372 -15.54 -0.24 -9.97
C ILE A 372 -16.53 0.32 -8.97
N ASP A 373 -17.17 1.40 -9.37
CA ASP A 373 -18.30 2.01 -8.68
C ASP A 373 -19.55 1.59 -9.46
N HIS A 374 -20.32 0.64 -8.93
CA HIS A 374 -21.62 0.28 -9.54
C HIS A 374 -22.61 1.41 -9.24
N ALA A 375 -22.61 2.43 -10.09
CA ALA A 375 -23.37 3.68 -9.89
C ALA A 375 -24.91 3.54 -9.87
N ASP A 376 -25.46 2.32 -9.86
CA ASP A 376 -26.90 2.06 -9.99
C ASP A 376 -27.59 1.53 -8.73
N ASN A 377 -26.87 1.29 -7.62
CA ASN A 377 -27.49 1.02 -6.33
C ASN A 377 -26.87 1.90 -5.25
N ASP A 378 -27.71 2.53 -4.43
CA ASP A 378 -27.32 3.29 -3.23
C ASP A 378 -26.61 2.41 -2.16
N GLU A 379 -26.33 1.14 -2.47
CA GLU A 379 -25.46 0.23 -1.72
C GLU A 379 -24.11 0.06 -2.45
N LYS A 380 -23.08 0.65 -1.82
CA LYS A 380 -21.68 0.71 -2.23
C LYS A 380 -21.00 -0.67 -2.26
N ASP A 381 -21.16 -1.44 -3.32
CA ASP A 381 -20.24 -2.55 -3.59
C ASP A 381 -19.02 -2.02 -4.37
N LYS A 382 -18.06 -1.47 -3.61
CA LYS A 382 -16.74 -1.11 -4.12
C LYS A 382 -15.98 -2.39 -4.44
N HIS A 383 -15.76 -2.67 -5.72
CA HIS A 383 -14.90 -3.78 -6.11
C HIS A 383 -13.55 -3.26 -6.63
N TYR A 384 -12.49 -3.60 -5.91
CA TYR A 384 -11.12 -3.43 -6.36
C TYR A 384 -10.70 -4.68 -7.13
N TYR A 385 -10.23 -4.50 -8.36
CA TYR A 385 -9.58 -5.57 -9.11
C TYR A 385 -8.16 -5.16 -9.49
N SER A 386 -7.32 -6.19 -9.65
CA SER A 386 -5.90 -6.05 -9.95
C SER A 386 -5.62 -6.43 -11.39
N ASN A 387 -4.93 -5.54 -12.09
CA ASN A 387 -4.29 -5.86 -13.35
C ASN A 387 -2.78 -5.84 -13.16
N ILE A 388 -2.08 -6.70 -13.88
CA ILE A 388 -0.62 -6.59 -14.00
C ILE A 388 -0.33 -6.11 -15.41
N THR A 389 0.41 -5.01 -15.51
CA THR A 389 0.90 -4.52 -16.79
C THR A 389 2.39 -4.82 -16.90
N ILE A 390 2.80 -5.37 -18.04
CA ILE A 390 4.19 -5.66 -18.37
C ILE A 390 4.55 -4.83 -19.59
N MET A 391 5.52 -3.92 -19.44
CA MET A 391 5.94 -3.01 -20.50
C MET A 391 7.37 -3.29 -20.94
N THR A 392 7.59 -3.10 -22.22
CA THR A 392 8.91 -2.91 -22.85
C THR A 392 8.86 -1.61 -23.64
N PRO A 393 9.98 -1.09 -24.17
CA PRO A 393 9.96 0.07 -25.05
C PRO A 393 9.08 -0.07 -26.31
N ARG A 394 8.66 -1.30 -26.66
CA ARG A 394 7.93 -1.59 -27.90
C ARG A 394 6.57 -2.24 -27.71
N LYS A 395 6.34 -2.93 -26.60
CA LYS A 395 5.14 -3.71 -26.35
C LYS A 395 4.62 -3.49 -24.93
N THR A 396 3.30 -3.43 -24.81
CA THR A 396 2.56 -3.39 -23.54
C THR A 396 1.64 -4.60 -23.46
N VAL A 397 1.76 -5.35 -22.37
CA VAL A 397 0.92 -6.50 -22.07
C VAL A 397 0.06 -6.18 -20.86
N VAL A 398 -1.24 -6.46 -20.96
CA VAL A 398 -2.20 -6.39 -19.87
C VAL A 398 -2.58 -7.81 -19.44
N LEU A 399 -2.45 -8.08 -18.15
CA LEU A 399 -2.97 -9.27 -17.50
C LEU A 399 -4.11 -8.86 -16.56
N GLU A 400 -5.33 -9.31 -16.83
CA GLU A 400 -6.47 -9.15 -15.95
C GLU A 400 -6.70 -10.45 -15.18
N LEU A 401 -6.52 -10.38 -13.86
CA LEU A 401 -6.50 -11.56 -12.99
C LEU A 401 -7.87 -11.77 -12.33
N LEU A 402 -8.30 -13.03 -12.30
CA LEU A 402 -9.51 -13.46 -11.61
C LEU A 402 -9.24 -14.65 -10.70
N ALA A 403 -10.08 -14.81 -9.68
CA ALA A 403 -10.04 -15.96 -8.78
C ALA A 403 -11.37 -16.71 -8.79
N SER A 404 -11.38 -17.97 -9.23
CA SER A 404 -12.57 -18.84 -9.27
C SER A 404 -13.83 -18.14 -9.80
N ALA A 405 -13.64 -17.34 -10.86
CA ALA A 405 -14.71 -16.54 -11.42
C ALA A 405 -15.73 -17.41 -12.15
N ASN A 406 -17.00 -17.12 -11.93
CA ASN A 406 -18.10 -17.74 -12.66
C ASN A 406 -18.21 -17.17 -14.09
N LYS A 407 -19.09 -17.77 -14.92
CA LYS A 407 -19.26 -17.36 -16.31
C LYS A 407 -19.71 -15.90 -16.50
N LYS A 408 -20.53 -15.37 -15.57
CA LYS A 408 -21.00 -13.98 -15.62
C LYS A 408 -19.82 -13.03 -15.37
N GLU A 409 -19.06 -13.27 -14.31
CA GLU A 409 -17.86 -12.50 -13.96
C GLU A 409 -16.84 -12.56 -15.12
N LEU A 410 -16.55 -13.73 -15.67
CA LEU A 410 -15.64 -13.86 -16.82
C LEU A 410 -16.08 -13.02 -18.02
N ASN A 411 -17.38 -13.03 -18.37
CA ASN A 411 -17.90 -12.22 -19.47
C ASN A 411 -17.76 -10.72 -19.21
N GLU A 412 -18.02 -10.26 -17.98
CA GLU A 412 -17.84 -8.85 -17.60
C GLU A 412 -16.36 -8.43 -17.71
N HIS A 413 -15.44 -9.30 -17.34
CA HIS A 413 -14.01 -9.03 -17.42
C HIS A 413 -13.47 -9.14 -18.87
N PHE A 414 -14.08 -9.95 -19.74
CA PHE A 414 -13.75 -9.94 -21.18
C PHE A 414 -14.02 -8.58 -21.83
N GLU A 415 -15.08 -7.88 -21.41
CA GLU A 415 -15.36 -6.52 -21.85
C GLU A 415 -14.38 -5.52 -21.26
N ARG A 416 -14.08 -5.68 -19.97
CA ARG A 416 -13.22 -4.77 -19.21
C ARG A 416 -11.79 -4.74 -19.74
N VAL A 417 -11.23 -5.91 -20.04
CA VAL A 417 -9.85 -6.01 -20.55
C VAL A 417 -9.69 -5.26 -21.88
N LEU A 418 -10.74 -5.19 -22.71
CA LEU A 418 -10.74 -4.42 -23.96
C LEU A 418 -10.62 -2.92 -23.70
N ASN A 419 -11.46 -2.38 -22.80
CA ASN A 419 -11.44 -0.96 -22.43
C ASN A 419 -10.09 -0.56 -21.85
N TYR A 420 -9.54 -1.40 -20.97
CA TYR A 420 -8.26 -1.13 -20.34
C TYR A 420 -7.09 -1.23 -21.32
N ALA A 421 -7.10 -2.23 -22.20
CA ALA A 421 -6.13 -2.37 -23.28
C ALA A 421 -6.15 -1.16 -24.23
N GLU A 422 -7.32 -0.64 -24.58
CA GLU A 422 -7.44 0.57 -25.39
C GLU A 422 -6.87 1.81 -24.68
N MET A 423 -7.21 1.98 -23.40
CA MET A 423 -6.72 3.09 -22.58
C MET A 423 -5.19 3.11 -22.52
N LEU A 424 -4.57 1.94 -22.35
CA LEU A 424 -3.12 1.79 -22.27
C LEU A 424 -2.43 1.64 -23.63
N SER A 425 -3.19 1.43 -24.70
CA SER A 425 -2.65 1.08 -26.02
C SER A 425 -1.84 -0.23 -25.96
N ALA A 426 -2.41 -1.26 -25.33
CA ALA A 426 -1.80 -2.56 -25.11
C ALA A 426 -1.82 -3.44 -26.37
N ASP A 427 -0.72 -4.15 -26.62
CA ASP A 427 -0.52 -5.06 -27.74
C ASP A 427 -1.09 -6.44 -27.44
N ASP A 428 -0.89 -6.93 -26.22
CA ASP A 428 -1.39 -8.21 -25.74
C ASP A 428 -2.30 -8.02 -24.53
N LYS A 429 -3.41 -8.75 -24.51
CA LYS A 429 -4.38 -8.73 -23.43
C LYS A 429 -4.78 -10.14 -23.04
N TRP A 430 -4.66 -10.42 -21.76
CA TRP A 430 -4.83 -11.74 -21.18
C TRP A 430 -5.80 -11.71 -20.03
N ILE A 431 -6.73 -12.66 -20.05
CA ILE A 431 -7.52 -13.02 -18.88
C ILE A 431 -6.82 -14.21 -18.23
N VAL A 432 -6.46 -14.05 -16.96
CA VAL A 432 -5.76 -15.07 -16.18
C VAL A 432 -6.65 -15.46 -15.00
N ASN A 433 -7.41 -16.56 -15.15
CA ASN A 433 -8.31 -17.04 -14.10
C ASN A 433 -7.66 -18.17 -13.31
N PHE A 434 -7.26 -17.89 -12.07
CA PHE A 434 -6.84 -18.89 -11.10
C PHE A 434 -8.06 -19.46 -10.40
N THR A 435 -8.37 -20.74 -10.59
CA THR A 435 -9.65 -21.29 -10.21
C THR A 435 -9.53 -22.56 -9.39
N CYS A 436 -10.41 -22.72 -8.41
CA CYS A 436 -10.65 -23.99 -7.74
C CYS A 436 -11.96 -24.65 -8.23
N GLU A 437 -12.59 -24.11 -9.28
CA GLU A 437 -13.84 -24.65 -9.83
C GLU A 437 -13.65 -26.08 -10.35
N ASP A 438 -14.62 -26.92 -10.01
CA ASP A 438 -14.68 -28.31 -10.47
C ASP A 438 -14.68 -28.37 -12.01
N ASP A 439 -13.80 -29.20 -12.58
CA ASP A 439 -13.68 -29.43 -14.02
C ASP A 439 -13.39 -28.18 -14.89
N ALA A 440 -12.92 -27.08 -14.30
CA ALA A 440 -12.68 -25.82 -15.01
C ALA A 440 -11.70 -25.95 -16.19
N THR A 441 -10.70 -26.84 -16.10
CA THR A 441 -9.76 -27.09 -17.20
C THR A 441 -10.31 -28.09 -18.23
N LYS A 442 -11.26 -28.94 -17.86
CA LYS A 442 -11.91 -29.87 -18.80
C LYS A 442 -13.01 -29.20 -19.61
N ASN A 443 -13.74 -28.27 -18.98
CA ASN A 443 -14.84 -27.51 -19.58
C ASN A 443 -14.63 -25.99 -19.41
N PRO A 444 -13.52 -25.41 -19.92
CA PRO A 444 -13.20 -24.01 -19.74
C PRO A 444 -14.22 -23.08 -20.42
N HIS A 445 -14.48 -21.94 -19.78
CA HIS A 445 -15.35 -20.90 -20.33
C HIS A 445 -14.54 -19.92 -21.18
N TRP A 446 -14.76 -19.97 -22.50
CA TRP A 446 -14.08 -19.10 -23.45
C TRP A 446 -14.91 -17.86 -23.79
N PRO A 447 -14.26 -16.75 -24.17
CA PRO A 447 -14.95 -15.60 -24.74
C PRO A 447 -15.80 -15.97 -25.95
N PRO A 448 -16.96 -15.33 -26.14
CA PRO A 448 -17.82 -15.53 -27.30
C PRO A 448 -17.05 -15.43 -28.62
N ASN A 449 -17.45 -16.23 -29.61
CA ASN A 449 -16.89 -16.19 -30.96
C ASN A 449 -17.69 -15.21 -31.85
N ASP A 450 -17.68 -13.93 -31.47
CA ASP A 450 -18.51 -12.87 -32.05
C ASP A 450 -17.67 -11.74 -32.69
N ARG A 451 -16.41 -12.01 -33.01
CA ARG A 451 -15.36 -11.07 -33.47
C ARG A 451 -14.86 -10.08 -32.43
N LYS A 452 -15.68 -9.69 -31.46
CA LYS A 452 -15.32 -8.66 -30.47
C LYS A 452 -14.14 -9.09 -29.60
N PHE A 453 -14.15 -10.34 -29.15
CA PHE A 453 -13.14 -10.88 -28.25
C PHE A 453 -12.05 -11.70 -28.95
N GLU A 454 -11.91 -11.57 -30.28
CA GLU A 454 -10.92 -12.34 -31.03
C GLU A 454 -9.48 -12.01 -30.63
N SER A 455 -9.25 -10.80 -30.15
CA SER A 455 -7.94 -10.34 -29.72
C SER A 455 -7.65 -10.59 -28.23
N VAL A 456 -8.52 -11.32 -27.51
CA VAL A 456 -8.39 -11.64 -26.09
C VAL A 456 -7.87 -13.07 -25.90
N ASN A 457 -6.71 -13.18 -25.28
CA ASN A 457 -6.14 -14.44 -24.84
C ASN A 457 -6.69 -14.81 -23.45
N VAL A 458 -6.91 -16.09 -23.19
CA VAL A 458 -7.44 -16.57 -21.91
C VAL A 458 -6.67 -17.79 -21.45
N VAL A 459 -6.33 -17.83 -20.17
CA VAL A 459 -5.80 -19.02 -19.50
C VAL A 459 -6.53 -19.24 -18.18
N HIS A 460 -6.93 -20.49 -17.97
CA HIS A 460 -7.47 -20.98 -16.72
C HIS A 460 -6.42 -21.85 -16.05
N PHE A 461 -6.02 -21.49 -14.84
CA PHE A 461 -5.15 -22.28 -13.99
C PHE A 461 -5.97 -22.89 -12.87
N PHE A 462 -6.25 -24.18 -12.95
CA PHE A 462 -6.87 -24.92 -11.86
C PHE A 462 -5.81 -25.31 -10.84
N HIS A 463 -6.14 -25.23 -9.56
CA HIS A 463 -5.40 -25.93 -8.52
C HIS A 463 -6.32 -26.49 -7.43
N ASP A 464 -5.89 -27.58 -6.82
CA ASP A 464 -6.52 -28.12 -5.63
C ASP A 464 -6.15 -27.31 -4.37
N ARG A 465 -6.83 -27.60 -3.26
CA ARG A 465 -6.66 -26.86 -1.99
C ARG A 465 -5.25 -26.89 -1.41
N LYS A 466 -4.50 -27.96 -1.70
CA LYS A 466 -3.11 -28.13 -1.25
C LYS A 466 -2.10 -27.55 -2.22
N PHE A 467 -2.53 -27.06 -3.38
CA PHE A 467 -1.65 -26.61 -4.46
C PHE A 467 -0.61 -27.69 -4.81
N GLU A 468 -1.09 -28.92 -4.99
CA GLU A 468 -0.31 -30.12 -5.37
C GLU A 468 -0.67 -30.59 -6.78
N ASN A 469 -1.92 -30.40 -7.19
CA ASN A 469 -2.41 -30.69 -8.52
C ASN A 469 -2.76 -29.38 -9.21
N VAL A 470 -1.87 -28.90 -10.07
CA VAL A 470 -2.08 -27.71 -10.88
C VAL A 470 -2.26 -28.11 -12.33
N ARG A 471 -3.30 -27.57 -12.95
CA ARG A 471 -3.66 -27.84 -14.35
C ARG A 471 -3.98 -26.56 -15.07
N MET A 472 -3.89 -26.59 -16.40
CA MET A 472 -4.23 -25.44 -17.21
C MET A 472 -4.98 -25.78 -18.48
N SER A 473 -5.80 -24.83 -18.90
CA SER A 473 -6.34 -24.75 -20.25
C SER A 473 -6.20 -23.32 -20.76
N ALA A 474 -5.77 -23.15 -22.00
CA ALA A 474 -5.59 -21.83 -22.60
C ALA A 474 -6.19 -21.76 -24.00
N ARG A 475 -6.68 -20.58 -24.35
CA ARG A 475 -7.00 -20.15 -25.71
C ARG A 475 -6.17 -18.90 -26.00
N TYR A 476 -5.30 -18.96 -26.99
CA TYR A 476 -4.41 -17.84 -27.31
C TYR A 476 -4.14 -17.73 -28.81
N ILE A 477 -3.73 -16.55 -29.25
CA ILE A 477 -3.34 -16.30 -30.63
C ILE A 477 -1.91 -16.76 -30.82
N SER A 478 -1.71 -17.71 -31.74
CA SER A 478 -0.39 -18.23 -32.09
C SER A 478 0.32 -17.34 -33.11
N ASN A 479 1.60 -17.61 -33.36
CA ASN A 479 2.42 -16.85 -34.32
C ASN A 479 1.84 -16.85 -35.76
N SER A 480 1.00 -17.84 -36.10
CA SER A 480 0.29 -17.88 -37.38
C SER A 480 -0.94 -16.97 -37.44
N GLY A 481 -1.24 -16.21 -36.38
CA GLY A 481 -2.42 -15.35 -36.28
C GLY A 481 -3.73 -16.11 -36.03
N THR A 482 -3.66 -17.42 -35.79
CA THR A 482 -4.82 -18.29 -35.55
C THR A 482 -4.92 -18.68 -34.07
N PHE A 483 -6.13 -18.96 -33.60
CA PHE A 483 -6.33 -19.50 -32.26
C PHE A 483 -5.67 -20.86 -32.09
N SER A 484 -4.98 -21.01 -30.97
CA SER A 484 -4.46 -22.27 -30.45
C SER A 484 -5.09 -22.56 -29.10
N TYR A 485 -5.23 -23.85 -28.82
CA TYR A 485 -5.86 -24.34 -27.61
C TYR A 485 -4.95 -25.33 -26.90
N ILE A 486 -4.90 -25.20 -25.57
CA ILE A 486 -4.34 -26.21 -24.66
C ILE A 486 -5.48 -26.60 -23.74
N THR A 487 -5.68 -27.91 -23.55
CA THR A 487 -6.78 -28.44 -22.73
C THR A 487 -6.24 -29.40 -21.67
N ASP A 488 -6.58 -29.13 -20.41
CA ASP A 488 -6.34 -29.97 -19.23
C ASP A 488 -4.88 -30.45 -19.08
N GLN A 489 -3.92 -29.56 -19.40
CA GLN A 489 -2.50 -29.85 -19.26
C GLN A 489 -2.07 -29.78 -17.79
N VAL A 490 -1.39 -30.81 -17.31
CA VAL A 490 -0.80 -30.80 -15.96
C VAL A 490 0.44 -29.91 -15.92
N ILE A 491 0.53 -29.03 -14.93
CA ILE A 491 1.71 -28.24 -14.62
C ILE A 491 2.46 -28.93 -13.48
N GLN A 492 3.66 -29.41 -13.76
CA GLN A 492 4.55 -29.96 -12.74
C GLN A 492 5.11 -28.80 -11.90
N LEU A 493 4.84 -28.82 -10.59
CA LEU A 493 5.41 -27.89 -9.62
C LEU A 493 6.86 -28.28 -9.31
N GLN A 494 7.68 -27.31 -8.90
CA GLN A 494 9.09 -27.50 -8.54
C GLN A 494 9.27 -28.01 -7.12
#